data_AF-A0A5J4ZVH7-F1
#
_entry.id   AF-A0A5J4ZVH7-F1
#
_cell.length_a   1.000
_cell.length_b   1.000
_cell.length_c   1.000
_cell.angle_alpha   90.00
_cell.angle_beta   90.00
_cell.angle_gamma   90.00
#
_symmetry.space_group_name_H-M   'P 1'
#
loop_
_entity.id
_entity.type
_entity.pdbx_description
1 polymer ?
#
loop_
_entity_poly.entity_id
_entity_poly.type
_entity_poly.pdbx_seq_one_letter_code
_entity_poly.pdbx_strand_id
1 'polypeptide(L)'
;MAASSSSSSGHGYEVPWVEKYRPTQVADIVGNEDAVSGLQVIARDGNMPNLILAGPPGTGKTTSILALAHELLGANYKEAVLELNASDDRGIDVVRNKIKMFAQKKVTLAPGRHKIIILDEADRTLLAPICW
;
A
#
# COMPACT_ATOMS: atom_id res chain seq x y z
N MET A 1 -5.32 49.54 17.81
CA MET A 1 -4.49 48.61 17.01
C MET A 1 -3.55 47.88 17.94
N ALA A 2 -3.75 46.57 18.11
CA ALA A 2 -2.76 45.54 18.45
C ALA A 2 -3.54 44.28 18.87
N ALA A 3 -3.88 43.45 17.89
CA ALA A 3 -4.46 42.13 18.14
C ALA A 3 -3.32 41.16 18.50
N SER A 4 -3.63 40.34 19.49
CA SER A 4 -2.87 39.26 20.10
C SER A 4 -2.22 38.28 19.12
N SER A 5 -0.93 38.02 19.30
CA SER A 5 -0.22 36.87 18.72
C SER A 5 -0.50 35.59 19.53
N SER A 6 -1.44 34.76 19.06
CA SER A 6 -1.66 33.42 19.58
C SER A 6 -0.70 32.43 18.89
N SER A 7 0.37 32.03 19.58
CA SER A 7 1.20 30.89 19.20
C SER A 7 0.41 29.59 19.41
N SER A 8 -0.05 28.97 18.32
CA SER A 8 -0.67 27.65 18.37
C SER A 8 0.38 26.57 18.66
N SER A 9 0.40 26.11 19.90
CA SER A 9 1.11 24.91 20.35
C SER A 9 0.50 23.67 19.69
N GLY A 10 1.04 23.30 18.53
CA GLY A 10 0.75 22.03 17.88
C GLY A 10 1.15 20.88 18.79
N HIS A 11 0.18 20.13 19.28
CA HIS A 11 0.43 18.84 19.91
C HIS A 11 0.96 17.93 18.80
N GLY A 12 2.29 17.75 18.77
CA GLY A 12 2.94 16.80 17.89
C GLY A 12 2.45 15.42 18.23
N TYR A 13 1.50 14.89 17.46
CA TYR A 13 1.16 13.48 17.51
C TYR A 13 2.44 12.70 17.23
N GLU A 14 3.01 12.08 18.26
CA GLU A 14 4.13 11.16 18.08
C GLU A 14 3.64 10.02 17.19
N VAL A 15 4.17 9.98 15.97
CA VAL A 15 3.88 8.90 15.03
C VAL A 15 4.33 7.59 15.68
N PRO A 16 3.47 6.55 15.73
CA PRO A 16 3.86 5.25 16.24
C PRO A 16 5.17 4.79 15.61
N TRP A 17 6.02 4.14 16.42
CA TRP A 17 7.34 3.68 15.96
C TRP A 17 7.22 2.73 14.76
N VAL A 18 6.14 1.94 14.72
CA VAL A 18 5.84 1.01 13.62
C VAL A 18 5.72 1.74 12.27
N GLU A 19 5.14 2.93 12.25
CA GLU A 19 4.95 3.75 11.06
C GLU A 19 6.20 4.59 10.78
N LYS A 20 6.86 5.05 11.84
CA LYS A 20 8.10 5.84 11.74
C LYS A 20 9.26 5.06 11.12
N TYR A 21 9.37 3.78 11.45
CA TYR A 21 10.44 2.89 10.96
C TYR A 21 9.96 1.95 9.84
N ARG A 22 8.79 2.21 9.24
CA ARG A 22 8.28 1.39 8.15
C ARG A 22 9.23 1.51 6.93
N PRO A 23 9.82 0.40 6.45
CA PRO A 23 10.64 0.38 5.24
C PRO A 23 9.93 1.03 4.06
N THR A 24 10.65 1.88 3.32
CA THR A 24 10.14 2.53 2.09
C THR A 24 10.73 1.92 0.82
N GLN A 25 11.86 1.21 0.93
CA GLN A 25 12.51 0.53 -0.18
C GLN A 25 12.50 -0.97 0.05
N VAL A 26 12.50 -1.75 -1.03
CA VAL A 26 12.49 -3.22 -0.93
C VAL A 26 13.78 -3.73 -0.28
N ALA A 27 14.90 -3.00 -0.43
CA ALA A 27 16.19 -3.32 0.18
C ALA A 27 16.22 -3.18 1.72
N ASP A 28 15.33 -2.37 2.30
CA ASP A 28 15.27 -2.13 3.75
C ASP A 28 14.45 -3.21 4.48
N ILE A 29 13.81 -4.13 3.74
CA ILE A 29 13.00 -5.21 4.28
C ILE A 29 13.92 -6.33 4.76
N VAL A 30 13.84 -6.64 6.04
CA VAL A 30 14.59 -7.74 6.64
C VAL A 30 13.69 -8.97 6.72
N GLY A 31 14.20 -10.10 6.22
CA GLY A 31 13.54 -11.41 6.28
C GLY A 31 13.07 -11.93 4.93
N ASN A 32 12.96 -13.26 4.82
CA ASN A 32 12.56 -13.99 3.61
C ASN A 32 13.30 -13.52 2.35
N GLU A 33 14.62 -13.73 2.34
CA GLU A 33 15.54 -13.26 1.29
C GLU A 33 15.11 -13.69 -0.12
N ASP A 34 14.55 -14.90 -0.26
CA ASP A 34 14.05 -15.41 -1.53
C ASP A 34 12.88 -14.57 -2.07
N ALA A 35 11.91 -14.23 -1.20
CA ALA A 35 10.78 -13.42 -1.59
C ALA A 35 11.21 -11.98 -1.89
N VAL A 36 12.09 -11.40 -1.07
CA VAL A 36 12.63 -10.05 -1.28
C VAL A 36 13.42 -9.97 -2.59
N SER A 37 14.23 -10.99 -2.90
CA SER A 37 14.98 -11.08 -4.15
C SER A 37 14.04 -11.13 -5.36
N GLY A 38 12.95 -11.92 -5.29
CA GLY A 38 11.91 -11.93 -6.31
C GLY A 38 11.25 -10.56 -6.53
N LEU A 39 10.91 -9.87 -5.44
CA LEU A 39 10.33 -8.51 -5.51
C LEU A 39 11.32 -7.49 -6.09
N GLN A 40 12.62 -7.60 -5.79
CA GLN A 40 13.66 -6.74 -6.36
C GLN A 40 13.81 -6.93 -7.87
N VAL A 41 13.73 -8.17 -8.37
CA VAL A 41 13.76 -8.44 -9.81
C VAL A 41 12.55 -7.78 -10.49
N ILE A 42 11.36 -7.91 -9.89
CA ILE A 42 10.13 -7.28 -10.40
C ILE A 42 10.24 -5.75 -10.38
N ALA A 43 10.83 -5.16 -9.34
CA ALA A 43 11.05 -3.71 -9.24
C ALA A 43 11.92 -3.18 -10.39
N ARG A 44 12.92 -3.97 -10.81
CA ARG A 44 13.86 -3.63 -11.90
C ARG A 44 13.22 -3.80 -13.28
N ASP A 45 12.58 -4.95 -13.53
CA ASP A 45 11.93 -5.24 -14.83
C ASP A 45 10.72 -4.33 -15.08
N GLY A 46 10.06 -3.86 -14.03
CA GLY A 46 8.89 -2.98 -14.10
C GLY A 46 7.59 -3.68 -14.52
N ASN A 47 7.68 -4.88 -15.09
CA ASN A 47 6.52 -5.72 -15.42
C ASN A 47 6.09 -6.55 -14.21
N MET A 48 5.23 -5.98 -13.36
CA MET A 48 4.73 -6.66 -12.18
C MET A 48 3.51 -7.54 -12.50
N PRO A 49 3.58 -8.88 -12.31
CA PRO A 49 2.41 -9.74 -12.38
C PRO A 49 1.48 -9.52 -11.18
N ASN A 50 0.30 -10.12 -11.20
CA ASN A 50 -0.58 -10.12 -10.02
C ASN A 50 0.06 -10.97 -8.91
N LEU A 51 0.35 -10.35 -7.76
CA LEU A 51 1.00 -10.99 -6.62
C LEU A 51 0.00 -11.26 -5.50
N ILE A 52 0.13 -12.42 -4.86
CA ILE A 52 -0.58 -12.76 -3.62
C ILE A 52 0.49 -13.06 -2.58
N LEU A 53 0.59 -12.21 -1.56
CA LEU A 53 1.48 -12.46 -0.44
C LEU A 53 0.69 -13.10 0.70
N ALA A 54 1.04 -14.34 1.04
CA ALA A 54 0.45 -15.07 2.15
C ALA A 54 1.51 -15.36 3.22
N GLY A 55 1.11 -15.36 4.49
CA GLY A 55 2.00 -15.65 5.61
C GLY A 55 1.46 -15.11 6.93
N PRO A 56 2.07 -15.49 8.08
CA PRO A 56 1.62 -15.06 9.40
C PRO A 56 1.71 -13.53 9.57
N PRO A 57 0.91 -12.93 10.48
CA PRO A 57 1.00 -11.49 10.74
C PRO A 57 2.39 -11.10 11.25
N GLY A 58 2.83 -9.88 10.94
CA GLY A 58 4.16 -9.39 11.35
C GLY A 58 5.33 -9.78 10.44
N THR A 59 5.12 -10.54 9.36
CA THR A 59 6.18 -10.88 8.39
C THR A 59 6.46 -9.80 7.33
N GLY A 60 5.90 -8.60 7.48
CA GLY A 60 6.16 -7.49 6.55
C GLY A 60 5.49 -7.58 5.18
N LYS A 61 4.43 -8.39 4.98
CA LYS A 61 3.71 -8.51 3.69
C LYS A 61 3.19 -7.17 3.16
N THR A 62 2.39 -6.47 3.97
CA THR A 62 1.83 -5.15 3.61
C THR A 62 2.96 -4.16 3.35
N THR A 63 3.95 -4.12 4.25
CA THR A 63 5.17 -3.29 4.10
C THR A 63 5.90 -3.57 2.78
N SER A 64 6.02 -4.83 2.38
CA SER A 64 6.76 -5.24 1.19
C SER A 64 6.10 -4.74 -0.09
N ILE A 65 4.78 -4.86 -0.19
CA ILE A 65 4.02 -4.37 -1.34
C ILE A 65 4.05 -2.84 -1.40
N LEU A 66 3.94 -2.17 -0.25
CA LEU A 66 4.01 -0.71 -0.19
C LEU A 66 5.38 -0.19 -0.62
N ALA A 67 6.47 -0.80 -0.12
CA ALA A 67 7.83 -0.46 -0.52
C ALA A 67 8.06 -0.72 -2.01
N LEU A 68 7.60 -1.86 -2.54
CA LEU A 68 7.67 -2.17 -3.96
C LEU A 68 6.90 -1.15 -4.80
N ALA A 69 5.68 -0.78 -4.38
CA ALA A 69 4.88 0.20 -5.10
C ALA A 69 5.51 1.60 -5.08
N HIS A 70 6.15 1.98 -3.97
CA HIS A 70 6.94 3.21 -3.86
C HIS A 70 8.15 3.20 -4.82
N GLU A 71 8.90 2.10 -4.86
CA GLU A 71 10.04 1.92 -5.76
C GLU A 71 9.60 1.87 -7.23
N LEU A 72 8.41 1.31 -7.50
CA LEU A 72 7.88 1.21 -8.86
C LEU A 72 7.31 2.52 -9.41
N LEU A 73 6.65 3.32 -8.59
CA LEU A 73 5.91 4.48 -9.07
C LEU A 73 6.54 5.81 -8.66
N GLY A 74 7.41 5.82 -7.65
CA GLY A 74 8.11 7.00 -7.16
C GLY A 74 7.15 8.15 -6.89
N ALA A 75 7.33 9.26 -7.62
CA ALA A 75 6.48 10.45 -7.50
C ALA A 75 5.00 10.21 -7.86
N ASN A 76 4.73 9.23 -8.74
CA ASN A 76 3.38 8.92 -9.22
C ASN A 76 2.62 7.94 -8.30
N TYR A 77 3.23 7.53 -7.18
CA TYR A 77 2.65 6.59 -6.21
C TYR A 77 1.21 6.97 -5.81
N LYS A 78 0.99 8.24 -5.43
CA LYS A 78 -0.32 8.71 -4.95
C LYS A 78 -1.43 8.63 -6.00
N GLU A 79 -1.09 8.70 -7.28
CA GLU A 79 -2.07 8.71 -8.36
C GLU A 79 -2.31 7.33 -8.97
N ALA A 80 -1.30 6.46 -8.88
CA ALA A 80 -1.25 5.16 -9.53
C ALA A 80 -1.29 3.96 -8.58
N VAL A 81 -1.33 4.19 -7.26
CA VAL A 81 -1.62 3.18 -6.23
C VAL A 81 -2.98 3.45 -5.62
N LEU A 82 -3.79 2.39 -5.51
CA LEU A 82 -5.00 2.36 -4.72
C LEU A 82 -4.85 1.32 -3.61
N GLU A 83 -4.71 1.79 -2.38
CA GLU A 83 -4.73 0.93 -1.18
C GLU A 83 -6.17 0.81 -0.67
N LEU A 84 -6.65 -0.42 -0.52
CA LEU A 84 -7.94 -0.74 0.08
C LEU A 84 -7.71 -1.78 1.18
N ASN A 85 -8.14 -1.46 2.39
CA ASN A 85 -8.21 -2.44 3.47
C ASN A 85 -9.58 -3.11 3.44
N ALA A 86 -9.61 -4.40 3.09
CA ALA A 86 -10.84 -5.13 2.88
C ALA A 86 -11.65 -5.37 4.18
N SER A 87 -11.01 -5.23 5.35
CA SER A 87 -11.69 -5.40 6.65
C SER A 87 -12.33 -4.12 7.20
N ASP A 88 -11.83 -2.94 6.79
CA ASP A 88 -12.29 -1.65 7.29
C ASP A 88 -13.29 -0.98 6.34
N ASP A 89 -13.09 -1.11 5.02
CA ASP A 89 -14.06 -0.65 4.02
C ASP A 89 -15.26 -1.63 3.96
N ARG A 90 -16.24 -1.45 4.86
CA ARG A 90 -17.42 -2.33 5.11
C ARG A 90 -18.46 -2.41 3.97
N GLY A 91 -18.04 -2.48 2.72
CA GLY A 91 -18.95 -2.68 1.60
C GLY A 91 -18.28 -3.21 0.34
N ILE A 92 -18.66 -4.43 -0.07
CA ILE A 92 -18.25 -5.02 -1.34
C ILE A 92 -18.57 -4.11 -2.54
N ASP A 93 -19.67 -3.36 -2.46
CA ASP A 93 -20.09 -2.43 -3.51
C ASP A 93 -19.22 -1.18 -3.57
N VAL A 94 -18.76 -0.68 -2.41
CA VAL A 94 -17.84 0.47 -2.33
C VAL A 94 -16.48 0.09 -2.92
N VAL A 95 -15.95 -1.09 -2.55
CA VAL A 95 -14.70 -1.63 -3.10
C VAL A 95 -14.80 -1.80 -4.61
N ARG A 96 -15.87 -2.44 -5.11
CA ARG A 96 -16.10 -2.62 -6.56
C ARG A 96 -16.18 -1.30 -7.31
N ASN A 97 -16.87 -0.30 -6.75
CA ASN A 97 -16.99 1.01 -7.39
C ASN A 97 -15.68 1.79 -7.38
N LYS A 98 -14.93 1.80 -6.26
CA LYS A 98 -13.58 2.40 -6.19
C LYS A 98 -12.64 1.76 -7.22
N ILE A 99 -12.61 0.43 -7.30
CA ILE A 99 -11.77 -0.31 -8.25
C ILE A 99 -12.16 0.04 -9.70
N LYS A 100 -13.46 0.08 -10.03
CA LYS A 100 -13.93 0.46 -11.37
C LYS A 100 -13.52 1.87 -11.75
N MET A 101 -13.72 2.84 -10.85
CA MET A 101 -13.33 4.23 -11.09
C MET A 101 -11.82 4.38 -11.28
N PHE A 102 -11.02 3.66 -10.48
CA PHE A 102 -9.57 3.69 -10.57
C PHE A 102 -9.04 2.98 -11.84
N ALA A 103 -9.66 1.88 -12.24
CA ALA A 103 -9.35 1.18 -13.49
C ALA A 103 -9.62 2.07 -14.71
N GLN A 104 -10.69 2.88 -14.67
CA GLN A 104 -11.04 3.82 -15.74
C GLN A 104 -10.20 5.11 -15.74
N LYS A 105 -9.62 5.50 -14.59
CA LYS A 105 -8.75 6.68 -14.49
C LYS A 105 -7.52 6.52 -15.40
N LYS A 106 -7.35 7.41 -16.38
CA LYS A 106 -6.15 7.45 -17.23
C LYS A 106 -5.01 8.12 -16.44
N VAL A 107 -3.96 7.38 -16.14
CA VAL A 107 -2.75 7.90 -15.48
C VAL A 107 -1.60 7.76 -16.47
N THR A 108 -0.87 8.85 -16.70
CA THR A 108 0.33 8.84 -17.53
C THR A 108 1.49 8.29 -16.72
N LEU A 109 1.77 7.00 -16.89
CA LEU A 109 2.88 6.30 -16.27
C LEU A 109 4.04 6.14 -17.26
N ALA A 110 5.25 5.94 -16.71
CA ALA A 110 6.42 5.58 -17.50
C ALA A 110 6.17 4.28 -18.30
N PRO A 111 6.81 4.11 -19.47
CA PRO A 111 6.65 2.90 -20.27
C PRO A 111 6.97 1.65 -19.45
N GLY A 112 6.07 0.67 -19.48
CA GLY A 112 6.20 -0.58 -18.72
C GLY A 112 5.72 -0.53 -17.26
N ARG A 113 5.20 0.61 -16.76
CA ARG A 113 4.63 0.70 -15.41
C ARG A 113 3.10 0.67 -15.46
N HIS A 114 2.52 -0.13 -14.58
CA HIS A 114 1.08 -0.31 -14.48
C HIS A 114 0.51 0.31 -13.20
N LYS A 115 -0.80 0.56 -13.19
CA LYS A 115 -1.52 0.94 -11.97
C LYS A 115 -1.57 -0.24 -11.02
N ILE A 116 -1.37 0.01 -9.73
CA ILE A 116 -1.32 -1.01 -8.70
C ILE A 116 -2.52 -0.84 -7.77
N ILE A 117 -3.22 -1.94 -7.51
CA ILE A 117 -4.29 -1.99 -6.51
C ILE A 117 -3.83 -2.94 -5.43
N ILE A 118 -3.75 -2.43 -4.20
CA ILE A 118 -3.35 -3.19 -3.02
C ILE A 118 -4.61 -3.50 -2.24
N LEU A 119 -4.91 -4.79 -2.09
CA LEU A 119 -6.02 -5.27 -1.28
C LEU A 119 -5.45 -5.91 -0.02
N ASP A 120 -5.47 -5.19 1.09
CA ASP A 120 -5.01 -5.72 2.38
C ASP A 120 -6.14 -6.47 3.10
N GLU A 121 -5.78 -7.48 3.89
CA GLU A 121 -6.70 -8.37 4.62
C GLU A 121 -7.83 -8.98 3.74
N ALA A 122 -7.52 -9.29 2.48
CA ALA A 122 -8.49 -9.86 1.53
C ALA A 122 -9.07 -11.21 1.99
N ASP A 123 -8.34 -11.96 2.82
CA ASP A 123 -8.82 -13.19 3.46
C ASP A 123 -10.02 -12.98 4.37
N ARG A 124 -10.13 -11.81 5.03
CA ARG A 124 -11.27 -11.50 5.89
C ARG A 124 -12.58 -11.32 5.11
N THR A 125 -12.51 -10.95 3.83
CA THR A 125 -13.70 -10.88 2.98
C THR A 125 -14.22 -12.26 2.54
N LEU A 126 -13.40 -13.30 2.60
CA LEU A 126 -13.80 -14.69 2.32
C LEU A 126 -14.32 -15.45 3.55
N LEU A 127 -14.15 -14.89 4.76
CA LEU A 127 -14.58 -15.50 6.02
C LEU A 127 -15.88 -14.91 6.61
N ALA A 128 -16.62 -14.11 5.84
CA ALA A 128 -18.05 -13.93 6.11
C ALA A 128 -18.73 -15.31 6.02
N PRO A 129 -19.58 -15.67 6.99
CA PRO A 129 -19.61 -16.98 7.63
C PRO A 129 -19.93 -18.12 6.65
N ILE A 130 -18.89 -18.81 6.21
CA ILE A 130 -18.95 -20.25 5.95
C ILE A 130 -18.21 -20.90 7.13
N CYS A 131 -18.77 -20.73 8.32
CA CYS A 131 -18.51 -21.65 9.41
C CYS A 131 -19.31 -22.91 9.07
N TRP A 132 -18.61 -23.98 8.69
CA TRP A 132 -19.14 -25.33 8.83
C TRP A 132 -19.39 -25.63 10.31
#